data_AF-S7J9U4-F1
#
_entry.id   AF-S7J9U4-F1
#
_cell.length_a   1.000
_cell.length_b   1.000
_cell.length_c   1.000
_cell.angle_alpha   90.00
_cell.angle_beta   90.00
_cell.angle_gamma   90.00
#
_symmetry.space_group_name_H-M   'P 1'
#
loop_
_entity.id
_entity.type
_entity.pdbx_description
1 polymer ?
#
loop_
_entity_poly.entity_id
_entity_poly.type
_entity_poly.pdbx_seq_one_letter_code
_entity_poly.pdbx_strand_id
1 'polypeptide(L)'
;MIDDKMAKMAINTLKEYCKNLCSRCAVYGSCSQKYCYFENVDGYNDVGTLEDLQKSTGKPPKFDIRQKDSAAFRNYINKIFMEEAEKYGLPMNTANSIKWTARGTIVVTFVDDDNKMDYIGVAKCHPDDAFNPEIGIKLAIERAAQAMKAPFVPAKDEAYYYVDDENLIYSTINHHTNTDILNIALGNCFRKHKEAHANKEAIRKRMERAKVLLKSLREDDANAMGRCK
;
A
#
# COMPACT_ATOMS: atom_id res chain seq x y z
N MET A 1 31.61 -26.02 -21.03
CA MET A 1 32.85 -25.34 -21.47
C MET A 1 32.67 -23.87 -21.16
N ILE A 2 33.58 -23.27 -20.38
CA ILE A 2 33.50 -21.85 -20.04
C ILE A 2 33.92 -21.07 -21.29
N ASP A 3 33.06 -20.19 -21.80
CA ASP A 3 33.42 -19.31 -22.91
C ASP A 3 34.25 -18.10 -22.43
N ASP A 4 34.95 -17.44 -23.36
CA ASP A 4 35.82 -16.29 -23.08
C ASP A 4 35.07 -15.18 -22.34
N LYS A 5 33.79 -14.96 -22.68
CA LYS A 5 32.93 -13.96 -22.02
C LYS A 5 32.70 -14.31 -20.55
N MET A 6 32.37 -15.57 -20.25
CA MET A 6 32.15 -16.07 -18.90
C MET A 6 33.42 -16.03 -18.06
N ALA A 7 34.58 -16.32 -18.65
CA ALA A 7 35.88 -16.17 -17.99
C ALA A 7 36.19 -14.71 -17.64
N LYS A 8 35.97 -13.77 -18.56
CA LYS A 8 36.17 -12.33 -18.32
C LYS A 8 35.22 -11.76 -17.26
N MET A 9 33.95 -12.18 -17.26
CA MET A 9 32.98 -11.77 -16.23
C MET A 9 33.36 -12.29 -14.84
N ALA A 10 33.91 -13.50 -14.73
CA ALA A 10 34.40 -14.04 -13.47
C ALA A 10 35.55 -13.19 -12.89
N ILE A 11 36.47 -12.72 -13.74
CA ILE A 11 37.57 -11.83 -13.36
C ILE A 11 37.04 -10.48 -12.84
N ASN A 12 36.11 -9.86 -13.57
CA ASN A 12 35.49 -8.60 -13.14
C ASN A 12 34.73 -8.75 -11.81
N THR A 13 34.05 -9.89 -11.61
CA THR A 13 33.36 -10.20 -10.35
C THR A 13 34.34 -10.30 -9.19
N LEU A 14 35.42 -11.06 -9.34
CA LEU A 14 36.44 -11.20 -8.31
C LEU A 14 37.07 -9.84 -7.94
N LYS A 15 37.29 -8.96 -8.94
CA LYS A 15 37.79 -7.60 -8.71
C LYS A 15 36.82 -6.75 -7.89
N GLU A 16 35.53 -6.77 -8.20
CA GLU A 16 34.50 -6.07 -7.40
C GLU A 16 34.39 -6.63 -5.97
N TYR A 17 34.44 -7.96 -5.80
CA TYR A 17 34.48 -8.58 -4.48
C TYR A 17 35.73 -8.18 -3.68
N CYS A 18 36.89 -8.09 -4.32
CA CYS A 18 38.13 -7.67 -3.67
C CYS A 18 38.13 -6.16 -3.31
N LYS A 19 37.47 -5.28 -4.08
CA LYS A 19 37.35 -3.84 -3.75
C LYS A 19 36.61 -3.60 -2.43
N ASN A 20 35.59 -4.42 -2.16
CA ASN A 20 34.76 -4.32 -0.96
C ASN A 20 35.29 -5.16 0.21
N LEU A 21 36.62 -5.28 0.34
CA LEU A 21 37.40 -6.08 1.32
C LEU A 21 36.60 -6.56 2.54
N CYS A 22 35.88 -7.66 2.38
CA CYS A 22 35.29 -8.37 3.50
C CYS A 22 36.39 -9.23 4.13
N SER A 23 36.83 -8.86 5.34
CA SER A 23 37.89 -9.55 6.10
C SER A 23 37.59 -11.02 6.44
N ARG A 24 36.37 -11.50 6.14
CA ARG A 24 35.90 -12.87 6.36
C ARG A 24 35.58 -13.64 5.06
N CYS A 25 35.79 -13.06 3.89
CA CYS A 25 35.52 -13.76 2.64
C CYS A 25 36.60 -14.83 2.34
N ALA A 26 36.19 -15.95 1.76
CA ALA A 26 37.10 -17.04 1.37
C ALA A 26 38.21 -16.58 0.39
N VAL A 27 37.94 -15.52 -0.38
CA VAL A 27 38.87 -14.94 -1.36
C VAL A 27 39.77 -13.87 -0.73
N TYR A 28 39.51 -13.45 0.52
CA TYR A 28 40.26 -12.38 1.19
C TYR A 28 41.76 -12.67 1.28
N GLY A 29 42.15 -13.92 1.57
CA GLY A 29 43.55 -14.32 1.60
C GLY A 29 44.25 -14.16 0.24
N SER A 30 43.53 -14.36 -0.87
CA SER A 30 44.05 -14.18 -2.23
C SER A 30 44.02 -12.72 -2.67
N CYS A 31 43.05 -11.92 -2.20
CA CYS A 31 42.98 -10.48 -2.47
C CYS A 31 43.99 -9.66 -1.63
N SER A 32 44.40 -10.14 -0.45
CA SER A 32 45.27 -9.41 0.51
C SER A 32 46.75 -9.84 0.47
N GLN A 33 47.09 -10.85 -0.32
CA GLN A 33 48.48 -11.26 -0.50
C GLN A 33 49.24 -10.23 -1.33
N LYS A 34 50.26 -9.64 -0.71
CA LYS A 34 51.20 -8.63 -1.27
C LYS A 34 51.91 -9.06 -2.57
N TYR A 35 51.77 -10.32 -2.96
CA TYR A 35 52.37 -10.95 -4.14
C TYR A 35 51.34 -11.60 -5.08
N CYS A 36 50.03 -11.48 -4.80
CA CYS A 36 48.97 -11.98 -5.67
C CYS A 36 48.45 -10.88 -6.59
N TYR A 37 48.77 -11.03 -7.87
CA TYR A 37 48.58 -10.10 -8.98
C TYR A 37 47.13 -9.67 -9.32
N PHE A 38 46.11 -9.92 -8.48
CA PHE A 38 44.73 -9.52 -8.82
C PHE A 38 44.51 -8.00 -8.83
N GLU A 39 45.28 -7.22 -8.06
CA GLU A 39 45.33 -5.75 -8.21
C GLU A 39 45.83 -5.31 -9.59
N ASN A 40 46.73 -6.09 -10.20
CA ASN A 40 47.35 -5.80 -11.49
C ASN A 40 46.58 -6.38 -12.69
N VAL A 41 45.46 -7.09 -12.45
CA VAL A 41 44.59 -7.53 -13.53
C VAL A 41 43.65 -6.38 -13.89
N ASP A 42 43.87 -5.80 -15.07
CA ASP A 42 42.95 -4.84 -15.64
C ASP A 42 41.58 -5.50 -15.84
N GLY A 43 40.53 -4.74 -15.50
CA GLY A 43 39.17 -5.23 -15.72
C GLY A 43 38.88 -5.24 -17.22
N TYR A 44 37.99 -6.13 -17.65
CA TYR A 44 37.53 -6.13 -19.03
C TYR A 44 36.40 -5.13 -19.17
N ASN A 45 36.65 -4.00 -19.83
CA ASN A 45 35.68 -2.91 -19.96
C ASN A 45 34.44 -3.27 -20.79
N ASP A 46 34.50 -4.35 -21.56
CA ASP A 46 33.48 -4.82 -22.50
C ASP A 46 32.50 -5.85 -21.89
N VAL A 47 32.74 -6.33 -20.66
CA VAL A 47 31.86 -7.28 -19.99
C VAL A 47 31.59 -6.87 -18.53
N GLY A 48 30.38 -7.14 -18.03
CA GLY A 48 30.00 -6.83 -16.64
C GLY A 48 30.55 -7.83 -15.61
N THR A 49 29.96 -7.85 -14.42
CA THR A 49 30.18 -8.91 -13.42
C THR A 49 29.15 -10.04 -13.57
N LEU A 50 29.34 -11.15 -12.88
CA LEU A 50 28.35 -12.22 -12.74
C LEU A 50 27.07 -11.73 -12.01
N GLU A 51 27.17 -10.69 -11.18
CA GLU A 51 25.99 -10.04 -10.57
C GLU A 51 25.18 -9.28 -11.63
N ASP A 52 25.82 -8.74 -12.66
CA ASP A 52 25.11 -8.12 -13.79
C ASP A 52 24.35 -9.16 -14.64
N LEU A 53 24.78 -10.43 -14.63
CA LEU A 53 24.00 -11.56 -15.17
C LEU A 53 22.82 -11.95 -14.26
N GLN A 54 22.92 -11.71 -12.94
CA GLN A 54 21.84 -11.94 -11.98
C GLN A 54 20.83 -10.79 -11.90
N LYS A 55 21.12 -9.61 -12.47
CA LYS A 55 20.09 -8.59 -12.68
C LYS A 55 19.03 -9.20 -13.58
N SER A 56 17.89 -9.54 -12.98
CA SER A 56 16.77 -10.16 -13.70
C SER A 56 16.50 -9.36 -14.96
N THR A 57 16.56 -10.02 -16.11
CA THR A 57 15.90 -9.50 -17.32
C THR A 57 14.50 -9.10 -16.89
N GLY A 58 14.16 -7.81 -17.05
CA GLY A 58 12.92 -7.26 -16.48
C GLY A 58 11.75 -8.16 -16.83
N LYS A 59 10.96 -8.58 -15.83
CA LYS A 59 9.83 -9.50 -16.04
C LYS A 59 8.99 -9.00 -17.22
N PRO A 60 8.62 -9.88 -18.17
CA PRO A 60 7.83 -9.47 -19.32
C PRO A 60 6.52 -8.81 -18.86
N PRO A 61 6.00 -7.84 -19.63
CA PRO A 61 4.76 -7.15 -19.27
C PRO A 61 3.63 -8.19 -19.15
N LYS A 62 2.89 -8.13 -18.04
CA LYS A 62 1.75 -9.01 -17.76
C LYS A 62 0.52 -8.65 -18.57
N PHE A 63 0.46 -7.40 -19.04
CA PHE A 63 -0.66 -6.85 -19.78
C PHE A 63 -0.14 -5.97 -20.90
N ASP A 64 -0.65 -6.20 -22.11
CA ASP A 64 -0.44 -5.28 -23.21
C ASP A 64 -1.31 -4.04 -23.02
N ILE A 65 -0.71 -2.98 -22.51
CA ILE A 65 -1.41 -1.71 -22.25
C ILE A 65 -2.06 -1.10 -23.49
N ARG A 66 -1.66 -1.51 -24.71
CA ARG A 66 -2.29 -1.08 -25.97
C ARG A 66 -3.71 -1.64 -26.12
N GLN A 67 -4.06 -2.71 -25.41
CA GLN A 67 -5.44 -3.22 -25.40
C GLN A 67 -6.43 -2.17 -24.87
N LYS A 68 -5.99 -1.22 -24.03
CA LYS A 68 -6.83 -0.10 -23.58
C LYS A 68 -7.32 0.78 -24.73
N ASP A 69 -6.63 0.77 -25.87
CA ASP A 69 -6.98 1.59 -27.04
C ASP A 69 -8.00 0.88 -27.94
N SER A 70 -8.26 -0.41 -27.72
CA SER A 70 -9.32 -1.16 -28.42
C SER A 70 -10.71 -0.73 -27.94
N ALA A 71 -11.57 -0.32 -28.87
CA ALA A 71 -12.95 0.05 -28.58
C ALA A 71 -13.75 -1.09 -27.94
N ALA A 72 -13.58 -2.33 -28.43
CA ALA A 72 -14.25 -3.50 -27.88
C ALA A 72 -13.84 -3.78 -26.43
N PHE A 73 -12.54 -3.67 -26.14
CA PHE A 73 -12.02 -3.84 -24.79
C PHE A 73 -12.52 -2.73 -23.85
N ARG A 74 -12.46 -1.46 -24.27
CA ARG A 74 -12.99 -0.32 -23.50
C ARG A 74 -14.47 -0.51 -23.16
N ASN A 75 -15.29 -0.93 -24.11
CA ASN A 75 -16.73 -1.14 -23.88
C ASN A 75 -16.98 -2.26 -22.87
N TYR A 76 -16.29 -3.38 -22.99
CA TYR A 76 -16.39 -4.50 -22.04
C TYR A 76 -15.98 -4.09 -20.62
N ILE A 77 -14.85 -3.40 -20.49
CA ILE A 77 -14.35 -2.92 -19.21
C ILE A 77 -15.29 -1.88 -18.58
N ASN A 78 -15.76 -0.92 -19.38
CA ASN A 78 -16.68 0.11 -18.89
C ASN A 78 -17.98 -0.52 -18.39
N LYS A 79 -18.49 -1.57 -19.07
CA LYS A 79 -19.66 -2.31 -18.59
C LYS A 79 -19.43 -2.89 -17.20
N ILE A 80 -18.34 -3.62 -16.99
CA ILE A 80 -17.98 -4.19 -15.68
C ILE A 80 -17.82 -3.10 -14.63
N PHE A 81 -17.14 -2.02 -14.99
CA PHE A 81 -16.90 -0.90 -14.09
C PHE A 81 -18.21 -0.28 -13.58
N MET A 82 -19.16 -0.03 -14.50
CA MET A 82 -20.45 0.55 -14.17
C MET A 82 -21.28 -0.39 -13.28
N GLU A 83 -21.42 -1.66 -13.69
CA GLU A 83 -22.23 -2.65 -12.96
C GLU A 83 -21.72 -2.88 -11.53
N GLU A 84 -20.41 -3.01 -11.34
CA GLU A 84 -19.84 -3.28 -10.01
C GLU A 84 -19.86 -2.04 -9.13
N ALA A 85 -19.61 -0.86 -9.68
CA ALA A 85 -19.64 0.36 -8.88
C ALA A 85 -21.06 0.74 -8.46
N GLU A 86 -22.07 0.51 -9.31
CA GLU A 86 -23.48 0.66 -8.97
C GLU A 86 -23.88 -0.26 -7.80
N LYS A 87 -23.45 -1.53 -7.84
CA LYS A 87 -23.66 -2.50 -6.75
C LYS A 87 -23.13 -2.02 -5.40
N TYR A 88 -22.03 -1.26 -5.39
CA TYR A 88 -21.45 -0.71 -4.17
C TYR A 88 -21.95 0.70 -3.81
N GLY A 89 -22.79 1.32 -4.65
CA GLY A 89 -23.29 2.68 -4.47
C GLY A 89 -22.19 3.74 -4.59
N LEU A 90 -21.16 3.49 -5.40
CA LEU A 90 -20.07 4.43 -5.63
C LEU A 90 -20.53 5.58 -6.57
N PRO A 91 -20.02 6.80 -6.38
CA PRO A 91 -20.43 7.95 -7.18
C PRO A 91 -20.01 7.78 -8.63
N MET A 92 -20.93 8.02 -9.56
CA MET A 92 -20.67 7.95 -11.00
C MET A 92 -20.47 9.34 -11.58
N ASN A 93 -19.19 9.72 -11.70
CA ASN A 93 -18.77 10.99 -12.25
C ASN A 93 -17.87 10.77 -13.48
N THR A 94 -17.90 11.70 -14.42
CA THR A 94 -16.98 11.77 -15.57
C THR A 94 -15.49 11.85 -15.19
N ALA A 95 -15.18 12.30 -13.96
CA ALA A 95 -13.83 12.33 -13.40
C ALA A 95 -13.33 10.95 -12.92
N ASN A 96 -14.21 9.94 -12.87
CA ASN A 96 -13.83 8.58 -12.50
C ASN A 96 -12.82 8.01 -13.50
N SER A 97 -11.83 7.27 -13.01
CA SER A 97 -10.78 6.76 -13.88
C SER A 97 -10.31 5.35 -13.51
N ILE A 98 -9.85 4.64 -14.53
CA ILE A 98 -9.18 3.34 -14.41
C ILE A 98 -7.78 3.49 -14.98
N LYS A 99 -6.77 3.31 -14.14
CA LYS A 99 -5.36 3.27 -14.51
C LYS A 99 -4.85 1.84 -14.40
N TRP A 100 -3.95 1.49 -15.30
CA TRP A 100 -3.42 0.15 -15.47
C TRP A 100 -1.93 0.27 -15.66
N THR A 101 -1.18 -0.67 -15.12
CA THR A 101 0.25 -0.78 -15.37
C THR A 101 0.55 -2.08 -16.09
N ALA A 102 1.59 -2.08 -16.93
CA ALA A 102 2.09 -3.29 -17.59
C ALA A 102 2.53 -4.39 -16.59
N ARG A 103 2.69 -4.04 -15.30
CA ARG A 103 3.04 -4.95 -14.21
C ARG A 103 1.82 -5.60 -13.54
N GLY A 104 0.61 -5.39 -14.08
CA GLY A 104 -0.61 -6.01 -13.57
C GLY A 104 -1.17 -5.35 -12.31
N THR A 105 -0.98 -4.03 -12.18
CA THR A 105 -1.68 -3.21 -11.16
C THR A 105 -2.79 -2.42 -11.83
N ILE A 106 -3.98 -2.47 -11.24
CA ILE A 106 -5.16 -1.68 -11.61
C ILE A 106 -5.44 -0.71 -10.46
N VAL A 107 -5.62 0.55 -10.79
CA VAL A 107 -6.03 1.60 -9.86
C VAL A 107 -7.31 2.20 -10.38
N VAL A 108 -8.34 2.17 -9.55
CA VAL A 108 -9.61 2.81 -9.81
C VAL A 108 -9.74 4.02 -8.89
N THR A 109 -10.20 5.14 -9.45
CA THR A 109 -10.49 6.35 -8.69
C THR A 109 -11.94 6.76 -8.95
N PHE A 110 -12.72 6.89 -7.88
CA PHE A 110 -14.06 7.48 -7.90
C PHE A 110 -14.00 8.86 -7.27
N VAL A 111 -14.61 9.85 -7.93
CA VAL A 111 -14.63 11.23 -7.45
C VAL A 111 -16.05 11.58 -7.02
N ASP A 112 -16.20 12.07 -5.79
CA ASP A 112 -17.48 12.57 -5.27
C ASP A 112 -17.91 13.85 -6.01
N ASP A 113 -19.21 14.12 -6.12
CA ASP A 113 -19.79 15.20 -6.93
C ASP A 113 -19.29 16.60 -6.51
N ASP A 114 -18.87 16.76 -5.26
CA ASP A 114 -18.25 17.98 -4.74
C ASP A 114 -16.77 18.15 -5.19
N ASN A 115 -16.20 17.21 -5.96
CA ASN A 115 -14.78 17.13 -6.35
C ASN A 115 -13.79 17.24 -5.16
N LYS A 116 -14.26 16.93 -3.95
CA LYS A 116 -13.49 17.05 -2.70
C LYS A 116 -12.93 15.72 -2.19
N MET A 117 -13.44 14.59 -2.69
CA MET A 117 -13.06 13.25 -2.22
C MET A 117 -12.78 12.33 -3.40
N ASP A 118 -11.61 11.70 -3.34
CA ASP A 118 -11.21 10.62 -4.24
C ASP A 118 -11.21 9.30 -3.46
N TYR A 119 -12.08 8.37 -3.84
CA TYR A 119 -12.07 7.01 -3.34
C TYR A 119 -11.19 6.16 -4.25
N ILE A 120 -10.02 5.77 -3.74
CA ILE A 120 -9.00 5.06 -4.52
C ILE A 120 -8.97 3.59 -4.13
N GLY A 121 -9.15 2.73 -5.12
CA GLY A 121 -9.00 1.30 -5.00
C GLY A 121 -7.83 0.80 -5.81
N VAL A 122 -6.94 0.00 -5.21
CA VAL A 122 -5.77 -0.56 -5.90
C VAL A 122 -5.87 -2.07 -5.85
N ALA A 123 -5.78 -2.74 -7.00
CA ALA A 123 -5.65 -4.18 -7.12
C ALA A 123 -4.35 -4.53 -7.84
N LYS A 124 -3.66 -5.56 -7.35
CA LYS A 124 -2.40 -6.04 -7.92
C LYS A 124 -2.44 -7.55 -7.97
N CYS A 125 -2.23 -8.12 -9.16
CA CYS A 125 -2.07 -9.56 -9.32
C CYS A 125 -0.77 -10.04 -8.66
N HIS A 126 -0.75 -11.28 -8.16
CA HIS A 126 0.50 -11.88 -7.67
C HIS A 126 1.55 -11.86 -8.79
N PRO A 127 2.86 -11.75 -8.50
CA PRO A 127 3.91 -11.78 -9.52
C PRO A 127 3.89 -13.00 -10.43
N ASP A 128 3.31 -14.11 -9.98
CA ASP A 128 3.30 -15.38 -10.72
C ASP A 128 1.94 -15.69 -11.38
N ASP A 129 0.90 -14.90 -11.08
CA ASP A 129 -0.42 -15.09 -11.69
C ASP A 129 -0.53 -14.43 -13.07
N ALA A 130 -1.36 -15.03 -13.93
CA ALA A 130 -1.83 -14.39 -15.15
C ALA A 130 -2.65 -13.14 -14.83
N PHE A 131 -2.52 -12.09 -15.64
CA PHE A 131 -3.29 -10.86 -15.43
C PHE A 131 -4.73 -11.05 -15.90
N ASN A 132 -5.67 -10.94 -14.97
CA ASN A 132 -7.10 -10.91 -15.28
C ASN A 132 -7.65 -9.50 -15.03
N PRO A 133 -7.94 -8.71 -16.09
CA PRO A 133 -8.40 -7.33 -15.95
C PRO A 133 -9.77 -7.24 -15.25
N GLU A 134 -10.68 -8.18 -15.52
CA GLU A 134 -12.02 -8.18 -14.91
C GLU A 134 -11.93 -8.36 -13.39
N ILE A 135 -11.20 -9.39 -12.92
CA ILE A 135 -11.02 -9.62 -11.48
C ILE A 135 -10.29 -8.46 -10.84
N GLY A 136 -9.26 -7.92 -11.50
CA GLY A 136 -8.51 -6.77 -10.99
C GLY A 136 -9.40 -5.54 -10.81
N ILE A 137 -10.31 -5.25 -11.75
CA ILE A 137 -11.26 -4.13 -11.64
C ILE A 137 -12.24 -4.38 -10.51
N LYS A 138 -12.88 -5.55 -10.45
CA LYS A 138 -13.83 -5.91 -9.38
C LYS A 138 -13.21 -5.69 -8.00
N LEU A 139 -11.99 -6.18 -7.81
CA LEU A 139 -11.27 -6.05 -6.55
C LEU A 139 -10.86 -4.60 -6.26
N ALA A 140 -10.45 -3.83 -7.28
CA ALA A 140 -10.14 -2.42 -7.11
C ALA A 140 -11.39 -1.62 -6.70
N ILE A 141 -12.53 -1.86 -7.35
CA ILE A 141 -13.81 -1.21 -7.04
C ILE A 141 -14.25 -1.57 -5.61
N GLU A 142 -14.17 -2.84 -5.22
CA GLU A 142 -14.49 -3.26 -3.86
C GLU A 142 -13.63 -2.51 -2.83
N ARG A 143 -12.32 -2.37 -3.08
CA ARG A 143 -11.41 -1.62 -2.21
C ARG A 143 -11.72 -0.12 -2.17
N ALA A 144 -12.11 0.48 -3.31
CA ALA A 144 -12.59 1.87 -3.33
C ALA A 144 -13.88 2.03 -2.52
N ALA A 145 -14.81 1.08 -2.59
CA ALA A 145 -16.02 1.06 -1.78
C ALA A 145 -15.71 0.89 -0.28
N GLN A 146 -14.70 0.08 0.07
CA GLN A 146 -14.21 0.00 1.45
C GLN A 146 -13.63 1.33 1.92
N ALA A 147 -12.84 2.01 1.08
CA ALA A 147 -12.30 3.34 1.39
C ALA A 147 -13.41 4.38 1.59
N MET A 148 -14.48 4.34 0.79
CA MET A 148 -15.66 5.19 0.95
C MET A 148 -16.39 4.96 2.28
N LYS A 149 -16.42 3.71 2.76
CA LYS A 149 -17.09 3.31 4.01
C LYS A 149 -16.19 3.40 5.23
N ALA A 150 -14.88 3.62 5.05
CA ALA A 150 -13.93 3.70 6.14
C ALA A 150 -14.20 4.94 7.00
N PRO A 151 -14.05 4.86 8.34
CA PRO A 151 -14.06 6.05 9.18
C PRO A 151 -13.01 7.05 8.69
N PHE A 152 -13.39 8.32 8.62
CA PHE A 152 -12.43 9.37 8.32
C PHE A 152 -11.39 9.46 9.43
N VAL A 153 -10.12 9.60 9.06
CA VAL A 153 -9.01 9.84 9.99
C VAL A 153 -8.35 11.16 9.57
N PRO A 154 -8.50 12.24 10.37
CA PRO A 154 -7.91 13.53 10.05
C PRO A 154 -6.38 13.45 10.12
N ALA A 155 -5.69 14.06 9.17
CA ALA A 155 -4.26 14.32 9.25
C ALA A 155 -3.94 15.32 10.38
N LYS A 156 -2.66 15.46 10.72
CA LYS A 156 -2.21 16.49 11.66
C LYS A 156 -2.64 17.87 11.13
N ASP A 157 -3.18 18.69 12.01
CA ASP A 157 -3.70 20.03 11.73
C ASP A 157 -4.89 20.06 10.75
N GLU A 158 -5.52 18.91 10.46
CA GLU A 158 -6.77 18.82 9.70
C GLU A 158 -7.99 18.99 10.62
N ALA A 159 -8.93 19.84 10.21
CA ALA A 159 -10.17 20.05 10.93
C ALA A 159 -11.14 18.88 10.74
N TYR A 160 -11.87 18.52 11.79
CA TYR A 160 -12.88 17.47 11.76
C TYR A 160 -14.05 17.79 12.68
N TYR A 161 -15.20 17.18 12.39
CA TYR A 161 -16.38 17.18 13.23
C TYR A 161 -16.45 15.87 14.02
N TYR A 162 -16.97 15.94 15.26
CA TYR A 162 -17.20 14.77 16.09
C TYR A 162 -18.47 14.94 16.92
N VAL A 163 -19.01 13.82 17.37
CA VAL A 163 -20.19 13.77 18.26
C VAL A 163 -19.71 13.55 19.69
N ASP A 164 -20.16 14.35 20.64
CA ASP A 164 -19.85 14.14 22.06
C ASP A 164 -20.79 13.12 22.71
N ASP A 165 -20.67 12.93 24.03
CA ASP A 165 -21.52 12.02 24.80
C ASP A 165 -22.93 12.56 25.06
N GLU A 166 -23.16 13.88 24.90
CA GLU A 166 -24.47 14.53 24.93
C GLU A 166 -25.17 14.55 23.56
N ASN A 167 -24.61 13.86 22.55
CA ASN A 167 -25.14 13.78 21.19
C ASN A 167 -25.10 15.13 20.43
N LEU A 168 -24.25 16.05 20.90
CA LEU A 168 -23.95 17.33 20.29
C LEU A 168 -22.79 17.18 19.31
N ILE A 169 -22.76 18.03 18.27
CA ILE A 169 -21.76 17.99 17.22
C ILE A 169 -20.84 19.19 17.36
N TYR A 170 -19.55 18.94 17.45
CA TYR A 170 -18.51 19.97 17.53
C TYR A 170 -17.55 19.84 16.36
N SER A 171 -16.80 20.92 16.11
CA SER A 171 -15.64 20.91 15.22
C SER A 171 -14.37 21.18 16.01
N THR A 172 -13.28 20.50 15.66
CA THR A 172 -11.95 20.73 16.24
C THR A 172 -10.87 20.50 15.18
N ILE A 173 -9.61 20.67 15.56
CA ILE A 173 -8.43 20.41 14.73
C ILE A 173 -7.65 19.26 15.35
N ASN A 174 -7.20 18.30 14.53
CA ASN A 174 -6.41 17.18 15.01
C ASN A 174 -4.99 17.63 15.39
N HIS A 175 -4.72 17.71 16.69
CA HIS A 175 -3.39 17.99 17.23
C HIS A 175 -2.74 16.74 17.86
N HIS A 176 -3.26 15.54 17.55
CA HIS A 176 -2.86 14.28 18.16
C HIS A 176 -2.97 14.25 19.70
N THR A 177 -3.94 14.98 20.26
CA THR A 177 -4.26 14.92 21.68
C THR A 177 -4.92 13.60 22.04
N ASN A 178 -5.01 13.28 23.34
CA ASN A 178 -5.74 12.09 23.79
C ASN A 178 -7.19 12.07 23.30
N THR A 179 -7.84 13.25 23.23
CA THR A 179 -9.19 13.39 22.68
C THR A 179 -9.22 13.02 21.20
N ASP A 180 -8.25 13.49 20.41
CA ASP A 180 -8.15 13.14 18.99
C ASP A 180 -7.94 11.64 18.79
N ILE A 181 -7.04 11.04 19.57
CA ILE A 181 -6.77 9.59 19.52
C ILE A 181 -8.03 8.78 19.82
N LEU A 182 -8.80 9.18 20.84
CA LEU A 182 -10.05 8.53 21.21
C LEU A 182 -11.11 8.69 20.11
N ASN A 183 -11.26 9.88 19.55
CA ASN A 183 -12.20 10.14 18.45
C ASN A 183 -11.84 9.32 17.21
N ILE A 184 -10.56 9.18 16.87
CA ILE A 184 -10.07 8.33 15.79
C ILE A 184 -10.40 6.86 16.07
N ALA A 185 -10.08 6.36 17.27
CA ALA A 185 -10.29 4.96 17.65
C ALA A 185 -11.78 4.57 17.64
N LEU A 186 -12.68 5.49 18.00
CA LEU A 186 -14.12 5.27 17.95
C LEU A 186 -14.72 5.40 16.54
N GLY A 187 -13.92 5.84 15.56
CA GLY A 187 -14.40 6.23 14.24
C GLY A 187 -15.40 7.37 14.30
N ASN A 188 -15.17 8.33 15.21
CA ASN A 188 -16.00 9.50 15.51
C ASN A 188 -15.48 10.78 14.84
N CYS A 189 -14.59 10.65 13.87
CA CYS A 189 -14.13 11.80 13.09
C CYS A 189 -14.90 11.86 11.78
N PHE A 190 -15.42 13.03 11.45
CA PHE A 190 -16.22 13.28 10.25
C PHE A 190 -15.72 14.53 9.54
N ARG A 191 -15.77 14.55 8.21
CA ARG A 191 -15.30 15.70 7.42
C ARG A 191 -16.36 16.80 7.37
N LYS A 192 -17.64 16.41 7.35
CA LYS A 192 -18.78 17.32 7.25
C LYS A 192 -19.67 17.21 8.48
N HIS A 193 -20.24 18.33 8.92
CA HIS A 193 -21.24 18.35 10.01
C HIS A 193 -22.42 17.39 9.73
N LYS A 194 -22.88 17.31 8.48
CA LYS A 194 -23.98 16.41 8.06
C LYS A 194 -23.64 14.93 8.26
N GLU A 195 -22.38 14.53 8.05
CA GLU A 195 -21.91 13.16 8.26
C GLU A 195 -21.93 12.81 9.76
N ALA A 196 -21.43 13.72 10.61
CA ALA A 196 -21.50 13.57 12.06
C ALA A 196 -22.96 13.45 12.52
N HIS A 197 -23.85 14.29 11.98
CA HIS A 197 -25.28 14.23 12.31
C HIS A 197 -25.94 12.91 11.91
N ALA A 198 -25.62 12.38 10.73
CA ALA A 198 -26.16 11.11 10.26
C ALA A 198 -25.66 9.92 11.11
N ASN A 199 -24.49 10.02 11.73
CA ASN A 199 -23.86 8.95 12.49
C ASN A 199 -23.99 9.06 14.02
N LYS A 200 -24.60 10.14 14.54
CA LYS A 200 -24.65 10.46 15.97
C LYS A 200 -25.14 9.31 16.86
N GLU A 201 -26.21 8.62 16.47
CA GLU A 201 -26.73 7.47 17.22
C GLU A 201 -25.81 6.25 17.16
N ALA A 202 -25.12 6.04 16.05
CA ALA A 202 -24.16 4.94 15.90
C ALA A 202 -22.92 5.19 16.78
N ILE A 203 -22.43 6.42 16.83
CA ILE A 203 -21.33 6.83 17.71
C ILE A 203 -21.72 6.70 19.17
N ARG A 204 -22.89 7.20 19.58
CA ARG A 204 -23.39 7.05 20.95
C ARG A 204 -23.38 5.59 21.40
N LYS A 205 -23.86 4.68 20.56
CA LYS A 205 -23.81 3.22 20.82
C LYS A 205 -22.38 2.67 20.92
N ARG A 206 -21.42 3.19 20.14
CA ARG A 206 -20.00 2.81 20.26
C ARG A 206 -19.40 3.31 21.57
N MET A 207 -19.67 4.56 21.96
CA MET A 207 -19.23 5.14 23.23
C MET A 207 -19.75 4.35 24.43
N GLU A 208 -21.03 3.97 24.45
CA GLU A 208 -21.59 3.17 25.53
C GLU A 208 -20.94 1.78 25.63
N ARG A 209 -20.70 1.11 24.50
CA ARG A 209 -19.96 -0.16 24.49
C ARG A 209 -18.53 0.00 25.00
N ALA A 210 -17.85 1.08 24.61
CA ALA A 210 -16.50 1.38 25.09
C ALA A 210 -16.48 1.66 26.60
N LYS A 211 -17.45 2.41 27.13
CA LYS A 211 -17.61 2.65 28.58
C LYS A 211 -17.80 1.35 29.34
N VAL A 212 -18.64 0.43 28.84
CA VAL A 212 -18.87 -0.89 29.45
C VAL A 212 -17.58 -1.70 29.48
N LEU A 213 -16.85 -1.75 28.36
CA LEU A 213 -15.57 -2.47 28.27
C LEU A 213 -14.51 -1.89 29.21
N LEU A 214 -14.42 -0.56 29.31
CA LEU A 214 -13.48 0.10 30.22
C LEU A 214 -13.81 -0.18 31.70
N LYS A 215 -15.09 -0.32 32.05
CA LYS A 215 -15.51 -0.73 33.40
C LYS A 215 -15.08 -2.17 33.71
N SER A 216 -15.34 -3.12 32.80
CA SER A 216 -14.97 -4.52 33.02
C SER A 216 -13.45 -4.68 33.17
N LEU A 217 -12.66 -3.98 32.35
CA LEU A 217 -11.19 -4.01 32.47
C LEU A 217 -10.69 -3.49 33.83
N ARG A 218 -11.30 -2.43 34.36
CA ARG A 218 -10.94 -1.91 35.70
C ARG A 218 -11.29 -2.89 36.83
N GLU A 219 -12.43 -3.57 36.71
CA GLU A 219 -12.84 -4.59 37.69
C GLU A 219 -11.90 -5.80 37.65
N ASP A 220 -11.50 -6.24 36.46
CA ASP A 220 -10.52 -7.31 36.28
C ASP A 220 -9.15 -6.94 36.88
N ASP A 221 -8.66 -5.72 36.65
CA ASP A 221 -7.42 -5.21 37.23
C ASP A 221 -7.49 -5.17 38.77
N ALA A 222 -8.61 -4.69 39.33
CA ALA A 222 -8.83 -4.66 40.78
C ALA A 222 -8.87 -6.08 41.38
N ASN A 223 -9.52 -7.02 40.70
CA ASN A 223 -9.60 -8.42 41.12
C ASN A 223 -8.25 -9.14 41.00
N ALA A 224 -7.44 -8.82 39.98
CA ALA A 224 -6.10 -9.36 39.81
C ALA A 224 -5.15 -8.86 40.92
N MET A 225 -5.21 -7.58 41.26
CA MET A 225 -4.40 -7.00 42.37
C MET A 225 -4.87 -7.46 43.75
N GLY A 226 -6.15 -7.78 43.93
CA GLY A 226 -6.71 -8.32 45.17
C GLY A 226 -6.34 -9.78 45.46
N ARG A 227 -5.86 -10.54 44.47
CA ARG A 227 -5.43 -11.95 44.60
C ARG A 227 -3.95 -12.12 44.96
N CYS A 228 -3.19 -11.04 45.08
CA CYS A 228 -1.81 -11.04 45.58
C CYS A 228 -1.74 -10.77 47.10
N LYS A 229 -2.52 -11.50 47.90
CA LYS A 229 -2.38 -11.55 49.37
C LYS A 229 -2.14 -12.97 49.85
#